data_AF-A0A9P8FKM4-F1
#
_entry.id   AF-A0A9P8FKM4-F1
#
_cell.length_a   1.000
_cell.length_b   1.000
_cell.length_c   1.000
_cell.angle_alpha   90.00
_cell.angle_beta   90.00
_cell.angle_gamma   90.00
#
_symmetry.space_group_name_H-M   'P 1'
#
loop_
_entity.id
_entity.type
_entity.pdbx_description
1 polymer ?
#
loop_
_entity_poly.entity_id
_entity_poly.type
_entity_poly.pdbx_seq_one_letter_code
_entity_poly.pdbx_strand_id
1 'polypeptide(L)'
;MPVDVDNEPQDPAKDAAQTNGEKQTVSDAVSNAASHARRGSLADSYFILEKKLSNLSEMKPVYELASSEEGWPHNFLDRASWALELETSMRGIGFTWTTADVRHSRKTWLPTAKNRFHSIFFHVGPVLAVCFAIIRTTYVNYFEGVPQAEFGIDTENLFDSRLPLWLQLILTAALGAFLMAAFSVAHSMAAILMSPLAPSPLAYFPPLYSTRIWDIKSVRGFWSYGWHRLFARLFLVYGVWPGEWLERKLTGKRSDEPADVGKVLGGFISSAFVHSFAVRSVLGGEWSRALGEAKFFAANGFAVVAEEAVRRQVMAWRKKRNLPLEMWYDSYIGRVWWITFLLFSGRNFARGWVNAGLVREMAGK
;
A
#
# COMPACT_ATOMS: atom_id res chain seq x y z
N MET A 1 42.23 -19.53 -26.65
CA MET A 1 42.43 -18.74 -27.88
C MET A 1 41.05 -18.38 -28.43
N PRO A 2 40.86 -17.19 -29.01
CA PRO A 2 41.23 -15.85 -28.55
C PRO A 2 39.97 -14.99 -28.30
N VAL A 3 40.24 -13.81 -27.77
CA VAL A 3 39.32 -12.68 -27.56
C VAL A 3 39.16 -11.95 -28.89
N ASP A 4 37.94 -11.70 -29.33
CA ASP A 4 37.68 -10.73 -30.42
C ASP A 4 37.50 -9.34 -29.81
N VAL A 5 38.44 -8.48 -30.18
CA VAL A 5 38.41 -7.02 -30.07
C VAL A 5 37.99 -6.50 -31.45
N ASP A 6 37.20 -5.43 -31.48
CA ASP A 6 37.06 -4.42 -32.53
C ASP A 6 35.58 -4.13 -32.85
N ASN A 7 35.14 -2.93 -32.46
CA ASN A 7 34.55 -1.96 -33.39
C ASN A 7 34.27 -0.64 -32.66
N GLU A 8 35.13 0.34 -32.95
CA GLU A 8 34.93 1.76 -32.70
C GLU A 8 33.85 2.37 -33.64
N PRO A 9 33.35 3.59 -33.32
CA PRO A 9 32.08 4.11 -33.82
C PRO A 9 32.14 4.82 -35.18
N GLN A 10 31.10 4.69 -35.99
CA GLN A 10 30.93 5.43 -37.26
C GLN A 10 30.29 6.82 -37.05
N ASP A 11 30.90 7.81 -37.68
CA ASP A 11 30.57 9.25 -37.67
C ASP A 11 29.49 9.59 -38.74
N PRO A 12 28.49 10.45 -38.46
CA PRO A 12 27.36 10.70 -39.35
C PRO A 12 27.62 11.94 -40.22
N ALA A 13 28.28 11.79 -41.35
CA ALA A 13 28.42 12.87 -42.31
C ALA A 13 28.48 12.35 -43.75
N LYS A 14 27.30 12.08 -44.31
CA LYS A 14 27.00 12.05 -45.77
C LYS A 14 25.56 11.60 -45.94
N ASP A 15 24.65 12.56 -45.97
CA ASP A 15 23.39 12.50 -46.74
C ASP A 15 22.72 13.87 -46.66
N ALA A 16 23.25 14.80 -47.45
CA ALA A 16 22.61 16.08 -47.73
C ALA A 16 22.74 16.36 -49.23
N ALA A 17 21.65 16.90 -49.79
CA ALA A 17 21.38 17.29 -51.18
C ALA A 17 20.70 16.17 -52.00
N GLN A 18 19.51 16.32 -52.59
CA GLN A 18 18.72 17.47 -53.08
C GLN A 18 17.21 17.07 -53.03
N THR A 19 16.22 17.93 -52.80
CA THR A 19 15.60 18.75 -53.86
C THR A 19 14.43 19.61 -53.34
N ASN A 20 14.41 20.85 -53.82
CA ASN A 20 13.28 21.73 -54.20
C ASN A 20 12.35 22.33 -53.13
N GLY A 21 12.39 23.68 -53.08
CA GLY A 21 11.62 24.52 -52.19
C GLY A 21 10.21 24.86 -52.65
N GLU A 22 9.35 25.03 -51.64
CA GLU A 22 8.18 25.91 -51.67
C GLU A 22 8.18 26.67 -50.35
N LYS A 23 8.30 28.00 -50.39
CA LYS A 23 8.33 28.85 -49.19
C LYS A 23 6.89 29.00 -48.66
N GLN A 24 6.51 28.15 -47.70
CA GLN A 24 5.33 28.37 -46.88
C GLN A 24 5.50 29.66 -46.06
N THR A 25 4.57 30.61 -46.21
CA THR A 25 4.59 31.83 -45.40
C THR A 25 3.89 31.57 -44.05
N VAL A 26 4.34 32.27 -43.00
CA VAL A 26 3.84 32.12 -41.62
C VAL A 26 2.31 32.34 -41.52
N SER A 27 1.72 33.10 -42.45
CA SER A 27 0.28 33.31 -42.60
C SER A 27 -0.49 32.00 -42.88
N ASP A 28 0.05 31.14 -43.73
CA ASP A 28 -0.63 29.92 -44.17
C ASP A 28 -0.61 28.83 -43.09
N ALA A 29 0.44 28.81 -42.26
CA ALA A 29 0.56 27.93 -41.11
C ALA A 29 -0.45 28.27 -40.00
N VAL A 30 -0.71 29.57 -39.76
CA VAL A 30 -1.66 30.03 -38.73
C VAL A 30 -3.12 29.82 -39.17
N SER A 31 -3.42 29.99 -40.46
CA SER A 31 -4.72 29.69 -41.07
C SER A 31 -5.08 28.20 -40.97
N ASN A 32 -4.11 27.31 -41.25
CA ASN A 32 -4.29 25.86 -41.11
C ASN A 32 -4.40 25.41 -39.65
N ALA A 33 -3.69 26.05 -38.71
CA ALA A 33 -3.84 25.77 -37.28
C ALA A 33 -5.22 26.20 -36.74
N ALA A 34 -5.74 27.34 -37.18
CA ALA A 34 -7.05 27.84 -36.76
C ALA A 34 -8.22 27.01 -37.33
N SER A 35 -8.08 26.48 -38.56
CA SER A 35 -9.08 25.59 -39.17
C SER A 35 -9.04 24.17 -38.58
N HIS A 36 -7.88 23.68 -38.15
CA HIS A 36 -7.78 22.43 -37.38
C HIS A 36 -8.31 22.57 -35.94
N ALA A 37 -8.11 23.71 -35.28
CA ALA A 37 -8.64 23.95 -33.93
C ALA A 37 -10.17 24.03 -33.88
N ARG A 38 -10.84 24.43 -34.98
CA ARG A 38 -12.32 24.48 -35.06
C ARG A 38 -13.00 23.15 -35.36
N ARG A 39 -12.27 22.06 -35.63
CA ARG A 39 -12.82 20.76 -36.02
C ARG A 39 -12.70 19.65 -34.98
N GLY A 40 -12.14 19.92 -33.80
CA GLY A 40 -12.08 18.96 -32.70
C GLY A 40 -13.45 18.73 -32.07
N SER A 41 -14.20 17.77 -32.60
CA SER A 41 -15.47 17.33 -32.01
C SER A 41 -15.22 16.75 -30.62
N LEU A 42 -16.17 16.95 -29.69
CA LEU A 42 -16.18 16.27 -28.37
C LEU A 42 -16.00 14.74 -28.49
N ALA A 43 -16.39 14.16 -29.64
CA ALA A 43 -16.16 12.76 -29.96
C ALA A 43 -14.67 12.42 -30.04
N ASP A 44 -13.83 13.26 -30.65
CA ASP A 44 -12.38 13.01 -30.75
C ASP A 44 -11.70 13.06 -29.38
N SER A 45 -12.17 13.97 -28.51
CA SER A 45 -11.70 14.04 -27.12
C SER A 45 -12.12 12.81 -26.32
N TYR A 46 -13.33 12.31 -26.53
CA TYR A 46 -13.83 11.07 -25.91
C TYR A 46 -13.03 9.85 -26.38
N PHE A 47 -12.78 9.71 -27.69
CA PHE A 47 -11.97 8.61 -28.24
C PHE A 47 -10.51 8.67 -27.79
N ILE A 48 -9.92 9.86 -27.64
CA ILE A 48 -8.56 10.02 -27.10
C ILE A 48 -8.52 9.67 -25.60
N LEU A 49 -9.54 10.05 -24.83
CA LEU A 49 -9.66 9.73 -23.41
C LEU A 49 -9.89 8.22 -23.21
N GLU A 50 -10.80 7.62 -23.98
CA GLU A 50 -11.08 6.19 -23.98
C GLU A 50 -9.85 5.38 -24.43
N LYS A 51 -9.11 5.84 -25.44
CA LYS A 51 -7.83 5.25 -25.87
C LYS A 51 -6.72 5.40 -24.83
N LYS A 52 -6.69 6.47 -24.04
CA LYS A 52 -5.74 6.63 -22.92
C LYS A 52 -6.14 5.83 -21.68
N LEU A 53 -7.44 5.69 -21.42
CA LEU A 53 -8.00 4.87 -20.33
C LEU A 53 -7.90 3.38 -20.63
N SER A 54 -8.06 2.96 -21.89
CA SER A 54 -7.80 1.58 -22.32
C SER A 54 -6.31 1.26 -22.29
N ASN A 55 -5.43 2.22 -22.62
CA ASN A 55 -3.98 2.10 -22.42
C ASN A 55 -3.53 2.12 -20.94
N LEU A 56 -4.37 2.54 -19.98
CA LEU A 56 -4.08 2.35 -18.54
C LEU A 56 -4.21 0.88 -18.12
N SER A 57 -4.99 0.08 -18.86
CA SER A 57 -5.00 -1.38 -18.73
C SER A 57 -3.73 -2.02 -19.35
N GLU A 58 -3.10 -1.34 -20.30
CA GLU A 58 -1.81 -1.67 -20.91
C GLU A 58 -0.67 -0.78 -20.39
N MET A 59 -0.55 -0.59 -19.06
CA MET A 59 0.66 -0.01 -18.50
C MET A 59 1.85 -0.90 -18.89
N LYS A 60 2.56 -0.52 -19.97
CA LYS A 60 3.79 -1.19 -20.38
C LYS A 60 4.78 -1.05 -19.21
N PRO A 61 5.31 -2.17 -18.69
CA PRO A 61 6.26 -2.12 -17.60
C PRO A 61 7.47 -1.28 -18.04
N VAL A 62 7.84 -0.28 -17.23
CA VAL A 62 9.17 0.31 -17.36
C VAL A 62 10.12 -0.69 -16.70
N TYR A 63 10.96 -1.30 -17.52
CA TYR A 63 11.91 -2.31 -17.10
C TYR A 63 13.20 -1.63 -16.69
N GLU A 64 13.44 -1.49 -15.39
CA GLU A 64 14.76 -1.20 -14.87
C GLU A 64 15.34 -2.53 -14.38
N LEU A 65 16.39 -3.02 -15.05
CA LEU A 65 17.17 -4.14 -14.55
C LEU A 65 17.78 -3.66 -13.23
N ALA A 66 17.36 -4.25 -12.12
CA ALA A 66 18.12 -4.14 -10.88
C ALA A 66 19.53 -4.64 -11.21
N SER A 67 20.48 -3.72 -11.36
CA SER A 67 21.87 -4.05 -11.57
C SER A 67 22.30 -4.89 -10.37
N SER A 68 22.74 -6.11 -10.66
CA SER A 68 23.32 -7.00 -9.67
C SER A 68 24.55 -6.34 -9.07
N GLU A 69 24.51 -6.08 -7.77
CA GLU A 69 25.61 -6.14 -6.80
C GLU A 69 27.05 -5.90 -7.28
N GLU A 70 27.31 -4.83 -8.04
CA GLU A 70 28.64 -4.21 -8.13
C GLU A 70 28.50 -2.75 -7.72
N GLY A 71 28.90 -2.42 -6.49
CA GLY A 71 28.85 -1.04 -5.99
C GLY A 71 28.63 -0.93 -4.48
N TRP A 72 29.57 -1.44 -3.68
CA TRP A 72 29.59 -1.11 -2.24
C TRP A 72 29.89 0.38 -2.05
N PRO A 73 29.34 1.05 -1.03
CA PRO A 73 29.51 2.49 -0.86
C PRO A 73 30.97 2.82 -0.55
N HIS A 74 31.65 3.45 -1.50
CA HIS A 74 33.09 3.69 -1.43
C HIS A 74 33.42 4.97 -0.67
N ASN A 75 32.57 6.00 -0.79
CA ASN A 75 32.78 7.30 -0.15
C ASN A 75 31.75 7.57 0.97
N PHE A 76 32.00 8.61 1.77
CA PHE A 76 31.12 8.97 2.90
C PHE A 76 29.71 9.35 2.46
N LEU A 77 29.56 10.03 1.32
CA LEU A 77 28.25 10.44 0.80
C LEU A 77 27.44 9.22 0.34
N ASP A 78 28.08 8.23 -0.28
CA ASP A 78 27.44 6.96 -0.63
C ASP A 78 26.98 6.23 0.64
N ARG A 79 27.84 6.19 1.67
CA ARG A 79 27.50 5.54 2.95
C ARG A 79 26.39 6.27 3.70
N ALA A 80 26.40 7.59 3.70
CA ALA A 80 25.36 8.42 4.31
C ALA A 80 24.04 8.29 3.53
N SER A 81 24.10 8.26 2.20
CA SER A 81 22.97 7.98 1.31
C SER A 81 22.39 6.61 1.63
N TRP A 82 23.22 5.56 1.71
CA TRP A 82 22.80 4.19 2.05
C TRP A 82 22.24 4.07 3.47
N ALA A 83 22.79 4.79 4.45
CA ALA A 83 22.31 4.78 5.82
C ALA A 83 20.95 5.50 5.94
N LEU A 84 20.83 6.68 5.34
CA LEU A 84 19.57 7.44 5.26
C LEU A 84 18.53 6.64 4.46
N GLU A 85 18.95 5.96 3.40
CA GLU A 85 18.14 5.03 2.61
C GLU A 85 17.69 3.80 3.42
N LEU A 86 18.56 3.20 4.23
CA LEU A 86 18.22 2.08 5.11
C LEU A 86 17.19 2.50 6.16
N GLU A 87 17.35 3.69 6.73
CA GLU A 87 16.47 4.25 7.75
C GLU A 87 15.12 4.69 7.17
N THR A 88 15.12 5.36 6.02
CA THR A 88 13.91 5.92 5.38
C THR A 88 13.12 4.91 4.53
N SER A 89 13.78 3.90 3.95
CA SER A 89 13.07 2.89 3.17
C SER A 89 12.23 1.97 4.03
N MET A 90 12.56 1.85 5.34
CA MET A 90 11.91 1.04 6.38
C MET A 90 11.72 -0.46 6.02
N ARG A 91 12.11 -0.86 4.81
CA ARG A 91 11.88 -2.17 4.19
C ARG A 91 13.16 -3.01 4.10
N GLY A 92 14.33 -2.41 4.31
CA GLY A 92 15.63 -3.06 4.16
C GLY A 92 15.94 -3.33 2.68
N ILE A 93 16.87 -2.58 2.11
CA ILE A 93 17.29 -2.72 0.71
C ILE A 93 18.47 -3.69 0.61
N GLY A 94 18.62 -4.33 -0.56
CA GLY A 94 19.78 -5.17 -0.88
C GLY A 94 19.77 -6.59 -0.32
N PHE A 95 18.80 -6.93 0.52
CA PHE A 95 18.65 -8.32 0.97
C PHE A 95 17.46 -8.99 0.31
N THR A 96 17.73 -10.09 -0.39
CA THR A 96 16.77 -11.03 -0.96
C THR A 96 16.00 -11.82 0.12
N TRP A 97 15.52 -11.16 1.17
CA TRP A 97 14.57 -11.75 2.12
C TRP A 97 13.21 -11.86 1.43
N THR A 98 13.14 -12.86 0.59
CA THR A 98 11.91 -13.47 0.13
C THR A 98 11.08 -13.79 1.37
N THR A 99 10.05 -13.00 1.66
CA THR A 99 8.91 -13.56 2.37
C THR A 99 8.46 -14.75 1.54
N ALA A 100 8.45 -15.96 2.12
CA ALA A 100 8.33 -17.23 1.40
C ALA A 100 7.18 -17.30 0.38
N ASP A 101 6.15 -16.46 0.55
CA ASP A 101 4.98 -16.40 -0.33
C ASP A 101 5.00 -15.31 -1.41
N VAL A 102 6.01 -14.43 -1.47
CA VAL A 102 6.08 -13.37 -2.49
C VAL A 102 7.32 -13.58 -3.36
N ARG A 103 7.16 -14.40 -4.41
CA ARG A 103 8.15 -14.47 -5.50
C ARG A 103 8.23 -13.11 -6.18
N HIS A 104 9.21 -12.31 -5.80
CA HIS A 104 9.62 -11.17 -6.61
C HIS A 104 10.22 -11.74 -7.88
N SER A 105 9.50 -11.61 -9.00
CA SER A 105 10.13 -11.75 -10.30
C SER A 105 11.27 -10.72 -10.38
N ARG A 106 12.36 -11.01 -11.11
CA ARG A 106 13.42 -10.02 -11.41
C ARG A 106 12.90 -8.76 -12.14
N LYS A 107 11.61 -8.69 -12.43
CA LYS A 107 10.88 -7.58 -13.04
C LYS A 107 10.05 -6.91 -11.93
N THR A 108 10.56 -5.82 -11.36
CA THR A 108 9.83 -5.00 -10.38
C THR A 108 9.40 -3.71 -11.06
N TRP A 109 8.09 -3.45 -11.12
CA TRP A 109 7.59 -2.16 -11.61
C TRP A 109 7.87 -1.08 -10.57
N LEU A 110 8.61 -0.04 -10.97
CA LEU A 110 8.97 1.09 -10.12
C LEU A 110 8.23 2.34 -10.62
N PRO A 111 7.39 2.99 -9.77
CA PRO A 111 6.69 4.19 -10.18
C PRO A 111 7.64 5.39 -10.28
N THR A 112 7.68 6.02 -11.46
CA THR A 112 8.38 7.29 -11.69
C THR A 112 7.76 8.44 -10.88
N ALA A 113 8.50 9.53 -10.66
CA ALA A 113 7.98 10.73 -9.99
C ALA A 113 6.69 11.25 -10.66
N LYS A 114 6.65 11.27 -12.00
CA LYS A 114 5.45 11.64 -12.78
C LYS A 114 4.25 10.73 -12.47
N ASN A 115 4.45 9.41 -12.43
CA ASN A 115 3.39 8.46 -12.11
C ASN A 115 2.88 8.64 -10.67
N ARG A 116 3.77 8.98 -9.74
CA ARG A 116 3.41 9.27 -8.35
C ARG A 116 2.59 10.54 -8.23
N PHE A 117 2.97 11.64 -8.89
CA PHE A 117 2.14 12.85 -8.95
C PHE A 117 0.76 12.55 -9.52
N HIS A 118 0.69 11.83 -10.64
CA HIS A 118 -0.60 11.43 -11.22
C HIS A 118 -1.44 10.62 -10.22
N SER A 119 -0.84 9.66 -9.53
CA SER A 119 -1.52 8.86 -8.52
C SER A 119 -2.02 9.71 -7.35
N ILE A 120 -1.24 10.68 -6.88
CA ILE A 120 -1.63 11.58 -5.79
C ILE A 120 -2.87 12.39 -6.20
N PHE A 121 -2.87 13.01 -7.37
CA PHE A 121 -3.97 13.89 -7.77
C PHE A 121 -5.22 13.15 -8.25
N PHE A 122 -5.09 12.02 -8.95
CA PHE A 122 -6.21 11.36 -9.64
C PHE A 122 -6.69 10.07 -9.00
N HIS A 123 -5.95 9.50 -8.05
CA HIS A 123 -6.37 8.29 -7.34
C HIS A 123 -6.50 8.52 -5.84
N VAL A 124 -5.46 9.03 -5.19
CA VAL A 124 -5.40 9.12 -3.73
C VAL A 124 -6.11 10.39 -3.22
N GLY A 125 -5.97 11.51 -3.92
CA GLY A 125 -6.58 12.80 -3.58
C GLY A 125 -8.11 12.74 -3.46
N PRO A 126 -8.84 12.20 -4.45
CA PRO A 126 -10.30 12.05 -4.35
C PRO A 126 -10.73 11.18 -3.16
N VAL A 127 -9.99 10.10 -2.87
CA VAL A 127 -10.25 9.24 -1.70
C VAL A 127 -10.06 10.02 -0.40
N LEU A 128 -8.97 10.80 -0.28
CA LEU A 128 -8.74 11.65 0.89
C LEU A 128 -9.84 12.70 1.06
N ALA A 129 -10.28 13.35 -0.02
CA ALA A 129 -11.35 14.35 0.04
C ALA A 129 -12.68 13.75 0.53
N VAL A 130 -13.07 12.58 0.01
CA VAL A 130 -14.27 11.86 0.46
C VAL A 130 -14.15 11.42 1.92
N CYS A 131 -13.01 10.85 2.31
CA CYS A 131 -12.78 10.43 3.70
C CYS A 131 -12.82 11.64 4.65
N PHE A 132 -12.17 12.75 4.28
CA PHE A 132 -12.19 13.99 5.05
C PHE A 132 -13.62 14.53 5.21
N ALA A 133 -14.41 14.55 4.13
CA ALA A 133 -15.80 14.98 4.19
C ALA A 133 -16.61 14.11 5.18
N ILE A 134 -16.49 12.78 5.10
CA ILE A 134 -17.18 11.85 6.02
C ILE A 134 -16.75 12.08 7.47
N ILE A 135 -15.43 12.15 7.72
CA ILE A 135 -14.86 12.33 9.06
C ILE A 135 -15.31 13.67 9.64
N ARG A 136 -15.21 14.76 8.89
CA ARG A 136 -15.62 16.10 9.31
C ARG A 136 -17.12 16.18 9.56
N THR A 137 -17.96 15.68 8.66
CA THR A 137 -19.41 15.66 8.83
C THR A 137 -19.82 14.83 10.05
N THR A 138 -19.17 13.68 10.28
CA THR A 138 -19.43 12.86 11.47
C THR A 138 -19.02 13.61 12.74
N TYR A 139 -17.86 14.27 12.73
CA TYR A 139 -17.38 15.05 13.87
C TYR A 139 -18.33 16.21 14.22
N VAL A 140 -18.61 17.09 13.25
CA VAL A 140 -19.47 18.27 13.45
C VAL A 140 -20.86 17.89 13.95
N ASN A 141 -21.46 16.83 13.38
CA ASN A 141 -22.84 16.49 13.69
C ASN A 141 -23.00 15.68 14.99
N TYR A 142 -21.98 14.91 15.41
CA TYR A 142 -22.14 13.93 16.50
C TYR A 142 -21.19 14.15 17.69
N PHE A 143 -20.05 14.82 17.48
CA PHE A 143 -18.99 14.96 18.47
C PHE A 143 -18.67 16.41 18.86
N GLU A 144 -18.90 17.39 17.98
CA GLU A 144 -18.63 18.80 18.28
C GLU A 144 -19.51 19.30 19.44
N GLY A 145 -18.90 20.08 20.35
CA GLY A 145 -19.58 20.63 21.53
C GLY A 145 -19.70 19.67 22.72
N VAL A 146 -19.25 18.41 22.58
CA VAL A 146 -19.13 17.48 23.71
C VAL A 146 -17.77 17.71 24.37
N PRO A 147 -17.69 17.82 25.71
CA PRO A 147 -16.41 17.76 26.41
C PRO A 147 -15.72 16.44 26.06
N GLN A 148 -14.74 16.51 25.17
CA GLN A 148 -13.81 15.41 24.98
C GLN A 148 -13.10 15.21 26.31
N ALA A 149 -12.88 13.96 26.70
CA ALA A 149 -12.18 13.62 27.92
C ALA A 149 -10.97 14.53 28.13
N GLU A 150 -10.99 15.39 29.15
CA GLU A 150 -9.72 15.87 29.68
C GLU A 150 -8.94 14.62 30.13
N PHE A 151 -7.64 14.60 29.83
CA PHE A 151 -6.73 13.50 30.16
C PHE A 151 -7.03 12.98 31.58
N GLY A 152 -7.38 11.69 31.72
CA GLY A 152 -7.54 11.05 33.04
C GLY A 152 -8.97 10.84 33.56
N ILE A 153 -10.04 11.31 32.90
CA ILE A 153 -11.42 11.07 33.39
C ILE A 153 -12.14 10.03 32.51
N ASP A 154 -12.60 8.94 33.13
CA ASP A 154 -13.44 7.90 32.55
C ASP A 154 -14.69 8.54 31.96
N THR A 155 -14.64 8.75 30.66
CA THR A 155 -15.69 9.38 29.87
C THR A 155 -16.30 8.33 28.97
N GLU A 156 -17.61 8.48 28.82
CA GLU A 156 -18.45 7.70 27.94
C GLU A 156 -17.78 7.48 26.57
N ASN A 157 -17.78 6.23 26.09
CA ASN A 157 -17.22 5.90 24.78
C ASN A 157 -18.11 6.51 23.68
N LEU A 158 -17.75 7.74 23.27
CA LEU A 158 -18.52 8.57 22.33
C LEU A 158 -18.82 7.84 21.02
N PHE A 159 -17.92 6.96 20.58
CA PHE A 159 -18.11 6.19 19.36
C PHE A 159 -19.27 5.19 19.48
N ASP A 160 -19.38 4.48 20.61
CA ASP A 160 -20.45 3.51 20.81
C ASP A 160 -21.77 4.16 21.26
N SER A 161 -21.71 5.27 22.01
CA SER A 161 -22.91 5.88 22.57
C SER A 161 -23.60 6.87 21.63
N ARG A 162 -22.86 7.56 20.75
CA ARG A 162 -23.41 8.62 19.90
C ARG A 162 -23.66 8.18 18.46
N LEU A 163 -22.94 7.17 17.97
CA LEU A 163 -23.06 6.74 16.59
C LEU A 163 -23.89 5.45 16.48
N PRO A 164 -24.93 5.41 15.62
CA PRO A 164 -25.56 4.15 15.26
C PRO A 164 -24.59 3.26 14.48
N LEU A 165 -24.81 1.93 14.50
CA LEU A 165 -23.88 0.95 13.94
C LEU A 165 -23.47 1.23 12.48
N TRP A 166 -24.41 1.64 11.62
CA TRP A 166 -24.10 1.95 10.21
C TRP A 166 -23.11 3.11 10.09
N LEU A 167 -23.26 4.14 10.93
CA LEU A 167 -22.35 5.29 10.94
C LEU A 167 -21.01 4.95 11.57
N GLN A 168 -20.98 4.07 12.57
CA GLN A 168 -19.74 3.49 13.09
C GLN A 168 -18.95 2.76 12.01
N LEU A 169 -19.63 1.95 11.18
CA LEU A 169 -19.00 1.23 10.07
C LEU A 169 -18.52 2.20 8.96
N ILE A 170 -19.30 3.22 8.62
CA ILE A 170 -18.90 4.26 7.65
C ILE A 170 -17.68 5.04 8.16
N LEU A 171 -17.69 5.48 9.42
CA LEU A 171 -16.55 6.19 10.02
C LEU A 171 -15.32 5.28 10.07
N THR A 172 -15.48 4.02 10.44
CA THR A 172 -14.39 3.04 10.44
C THR A 172 -13.80 2.84 9.03
N ALA A 173 -14.66 2.72 8.01
CA ALA A 173 -14.24 2.61 6.62
C ALA A 173 -13.49 3.88 6.16
N ALA A 174 -14.01 5.06 6.48
CA ALA A 174 -13.41 6.33 6.13
C ALA A 174 -12.06 6.54 6.82
N LEU A 175 -11.92 6.19 8.10
CA LEU A 175 -10.64 6.25 8.83
C LEU A 175 -9.62 5.27 8.26
N GLY A 176 -10.02 4.03 7.97
CA GLY A 176 -9.14 3.04 7.36
C GLY A 176 -8.67 3.45 5.95
N ALA A 177 -9.59 3.91 5.11
CA ALA A 177 -9.28 4.41 3.76
C ALA A 177 -8.43 5.68 3.80
N PHE A 178 -8.71 6.60 4.74
CA PHE A 178 -7.87 7.78 4.98
C PHE A 178 -6.45 7.36 5.35
N LEU A 179 -6.28 6.42 6.27
CA LEU A 179 -4.96 5.97 6.72
C LEU A 179 -4.15 5.35 5.56
N MET A 180 -4.78 4.49 4.76
CA MET A 180 -4.14 3.93 3.56
C MET A 180 -3.74 5.04 2.56
N ALA A 181 -4.64 5.98 2.31
CA ALA A 181 -4.40 7.06 1.37
C ALA A 181 -3.30 8.01 1.88
N ALA A 182 -3.31 8.38 3.16
CA ALA A 182 -2.31 9.22 3.80
C ALA A 182 -0.92 8.59 3.74
N PHE A 183 -0.77 7.31 4.08
CA PHE A 183 0.51 6.61 3.90
C PHE A 183 0.95 6.56 2.44
N SER A 184 0.02 6.39 1.50
CA SER A 184 0.33 6.40 0.07
C SER A 184 0.87 7.76 -0.39
N VAL A 185 0.28 8.86 0.09
CA VAL A 185 0.75 10.22 -0.21
C VAL A 185 2.11 10.44 0.40
N ALA A 186 2.28 10.18 1.70
CA ALA A 186 3.55 10.39 2.40
C ALA A 186 4.69 9.61 1.77
N HIS A 187 4.48 8.31 1.49
CA HIS A 187 5.47 7.45 0.82
C HIS A 187 5.80 7.93 -0.60
N SER A 188 4.79 8.37 -1.35
CA SER A 188 4.98 8.88 -2.72
C SER A 188 5.70 10.22 -2.73
N MET A 189 5.39 11.11 -1.79
CA MET A 189 6.07 12.39 -1.63
C MET A 189 7.53 12.20 -1.24
N ALA A 190 7.81 11.31 -0.28
CA ALA A 190 9.18 10.97 0.09
C ALA A 190 9.97 10.45 -1.12
N ALA A 191 9.39 9.52 -1.90
CA ALA A 191 10.02 9.02 -3.11
C ALA A 191 10.24 10.10 -4.19
N ILE A 192 9.33 11.07 -4.33
CA ILE A 192 9.49 12.20 -5.26
C ILE A 192 10.62 13.11 -4.78
N LEU A 193 10.64 13.49 -3.50
CA LEU A 193 11.64 14.38 -2.91
C LEU A 193 13.04 13.79 -2.99
N MET A 194 13.15 12.47 -2.81
CA MET A 194 14.43 11.77 -2.88
C MET A 194 14.84 11.43 -4.33
N SER A 195 13.95 11.50 -5.32
CA SER A 195 14.26 11.13 -6.71
C SER A 195 15.49 11.79 -7.35
N PRO A 196 15.90 13.03 -6.98
CA PRO A 196 17.13 13.64 -7.51
C PRO A 196 18.44 13.10 -6.91
N LEU A 197 18.39 12.31 -5.83
CA LEU A 197 19.60 11.76 -5.21
C LEU A 197 20.25 10.71 -6.13
N ALA A 198 21.58 10.63 -6.13
CA ALA A 198 22.33 9.64 -6.90
C ALA A 198 22.92 8.56 -5.95
N PRO A 199 22.94 7.27 -6.35
CA PRO A 199 22.24 6.69 -7.51
C PRO A 199 20.71 6.77 -7.34
N SER A 200 19.96 6.86 -8.46
CA SER A 200 18.50 7.08 -8.49
C SER A 200 17.76 6.20 -7.48
N PRO A 201 17.21 6.77 -6.40
CA PRO A 201 16.61 5.98 -5.34
C PRO A 201 15.22 5.47 -5.70
N LEU A 202 14.76 5.64 -6.94
CA LEU A 202 13.45 5.15 -7.37
C LEU A 202 13.35 3.62 -7.28
N ALA A 203 14.47 2.90 -7.46
CA ALA A 203 14.57 1.46 -7.20
C ALA A 203 14.36 1.08 -5.72
N TYR A 204 14.50 2.05 -4.82
CA TYR A 204 14.45 1.89 -3.36
C TYR A 204 13.11 2.27 -2.75
N PHE A 205 12.19 2.85 -3.53
CA PHE A 205 10.81 3.12 -3.11
C PHE A 205 9.81 2.21 -3.83
N PRO A 206 9.81 0.88 -3.60
CA PRO A 206 8.84 0.00 -4.21
C PRO A 206 7.41 0.38 -3.80
N PRO A 207 6.39 -0.08 -4.55
CA PRO A 207 4.99 0.13 -4.18
C PRO A 207 4.71 -0.27 -2.73
N LEU A 208 4.06 0.64 -1.99
CA LEU A 208 3.69 0.43 -0.59
C LEU A 208 2.69 -0.72 -0.43
N TYR A 209 1.81 -0.86 -1.44
CA TYR A 209 0.80 -1.91 -1.56
C TYR A 209 1.17 -2.79 -2.76
N SER A 210 1.14 -4.10 -2.60
CA SER A 210 1.49 -5.04 -3.68
C SER A 210 0.30 -5.46 -4.54
N THR A 211 -0.92 -5.22 -4.09
CA THR A 211 -2.13 -5.64 -4.79
C THR A 211 -3.21 -4.58 -4.60
N ARG A 212 -4.06 -4.38 -5.62
CA ARG A 212 -5.19 -3.47 -5.51
C ARG A 212 -6.16 -4.01 -4.46
N ILE A 213 -6.73 -3.12 -3.65
CA ILE A 213 -7.63 -3.52 -2.55
C ILE A 213 -8.83 -4.35 -3.07
N TRP A 214 -9.30 -4.04 -4.28
CA TRP A 214 -10.41 -4.73 -4.93
C TRP A 214 -10.05 -6.15 -5.34
N ASP A 215 -8.78 -6.52 -5.48
CA ASP A 215 -8.37 -7.87 -5.89
C ASP A 215 -8.17 -8.81 -4.69
N ILE A 216 -8.25 -8.26 -3.47
CA ILE A 216 -8.15 -9.03 -2.22
C ILE A 216 -9.39 -9.89 -2.02
N LYS A 217 -9.18 -11.16 -1.66
CA LYS A 217 -10.22 -12.17 -1.49
C LYS A 217 -10.19 -12.84 -0.11
N SER A 218 -9.39 -12.35 0.84
CA SER A 218 -9.26 -12.99 2.15
C SER A 218 -8.63 -12.04 3.17
N VAL A 219 -8.84 -12.30 4.46
CA VAL A 219 -8.22 -11.52 5.56
C VAL A 219 -6.70 -11.70 5.52
N ARG A 220 -6.22 -12.93 5.28
CA ARG A 220 -4.79 -13.17 5.05
C ARG A 220 -4.27 -12.33 3.88
N GLY A 221 -5.01 -12.33 2.76
CA GLY A 221 -4.64 -11.59 1.56
C GLY A 221 -4.55 -10.09 1.80
N PHE A 222 -5.47 -9.53 2.59
CA PHE A 222 -5.41 -8.12 2.99
C PHE A 222 -4.10 -7.82 3.72
N TRP A 223 -3.79 -8.55 4.79
CA TRP A 223 -2.60 -8.27 5.60
C TRP A 223 -1.28 -8.60 4.91
N SER A 224 -1.27 -9.58 3.99
CA SER A 224 -0.08 -9.95 3.22
C SER A 224 0.19 -9.04 2.03
N TYR A 225 -0.86 -8.57 1.34
CA TYR A 225 -0.71 -7.91 0.04
C TYR A 225 -1.43 -6.56 -0.10
N GLY A 226 -2.55 -6.39 0.60
CA GLY A 226 -3.43 -5.22 0.50
C GLY A 226 -3.05 -4.09 1.46
N TRP A 227 -2.44 -4.41 2.61
CA TRP A 227 -1.96 -3.43 3.59
C TRP A 227 -0.51 -3.01 3.32
N HIS A 228 -0.06 -1.93 3.98
CA HIS A 228 1.27 -1.39 3.75
C HIS A 228 2.37 -2.39 4.11
N ARG A 229 3.46 -2.40 3.32
CA ARG A 229 4.63 -3.27 3.59
C ARG A 229 5.75 -2.58 4.40
N LEU A 230 5.50 -1.37 4.89
CA LEU A 230 6.50 -0.53 5.57
C LEU A 230 7.17 -1.25 6.76
N PHE A 231 6.38 -1.92 7.60
CA PHE A 231 6.88 -2.64 8.79
C PHE A 231 7.04 -4.15 8.59
N ALA A 232 6.98 -4.64 7.34
CA ALA A 232 6.99 -6.08 7.08
C ALA A 232 8.25 -6.78 7.62
N ARG A 233 9.42 -6.13 7.51
CA ARG A 233 10.69 -6.66 8.04
C ARG A 233 10.70 -6.69 9.56
N LEU A 234 10.24 -5.61 10.21
CA LEU A 234 10.16 -5.51 11.66
C LEU A 234 9.33 -6.68 12.22
N PHE A 235 8.15 -6.91 11.65
CA PHE A 235 7.28 -7.99 12.12
C PHE A 235 7.75 -9.38 11.71
N LEU A 236 8.49 -9.52 10.60
CA LEU A 236 9.13 -10.78 10.24
C LEU A 236 10.17 -11.20 11.30
N VAL A 237 11.10 -10.29 11.62
CA VAL A 237 12.23 -10.58 12.52
C VAL A 237 11.78 -10.67 13.98
N TYR A 238 10.95 -9.73 14.44
CA TYR A 238 10.58 -9.64 15.86
C TYR A 238 9.24 -10.29 16.20
N GLY A 239 8.46 -10.72 15.22
CA GLY A 239 7.18 -11.40 15.42
C GLY A 239 7.16 -12.81 14.86
N VAL A 240 7.29 -12.93 13.54
CA VAL A 240 7.11 -14.20 12.81
C VAL A 240 8.17 -15.22 13.20
N TRP A 241 9.45 -14.86 13.23
CA TRP A 241 10.53 -15.79 13.60
C TRP A 241 10.42 -16.31 15.05
N PRO A 242 10.25 -15.45 16.08
CA PRO A 242 9.98 -15.92 17.44
C PRO A 242 8.72 -16.77 17.54
N GLY A 243 7.65 -16.39 16.84
CA GLY A 243 6.38 -17.12 16.83
C GLY A 243 6.51 -18.51 16.20
N GLU A 244 7.22 -18.63 15.08
CA GLU A 244 7.59 -19.91 14.47
C GLU A 244 8.39 -20.79 15.43
N TRP A 245 9.42 -20.22 16.05
CA TRP A 245 10.26 -20.93 17.01
C TRP A 245 9.42 -21.45 18.20
N LEU A 246 8.51 -20.63 18.73
CA LEU A 246 7.66 -21.00 19.85
C LEU A 246 6.68 -22.12 19.49
N GLU A 247 6.01 -22.04 18.32
CA GLU A 247 5.12 -23.12 17.86
C GLU A 247 5.89 -24.42 17.71
N ARG A 248 7.07 -24.39 17.07
CA ARG A 248 7.91 -25.59 16.89
C ARG A 248 8.30 -26.20 18.22
N LYS A 249 8.70 -25.37 19.18
CA LYS A 249 9.08 -25.82 20.52
C LYS A 249 7.92 -26.44 21.30
N LEU A 250 6.71 -25.88 21.20
CA LEU A 250 5.53 -26.37 21.91
C LEU A 250 4.90 -27.61 21.27
N THR A 251 4.95 -27.72 19.95
CA THR A 251 4.31 -28.81 19.21
C THR A 251 5.27 -29.95 18.85
N GLY A 252 6.57 -29.78 19.06
CA GLY A 252 7.60 -30.75 18.67
C GLY A 252 7.81 -30.84 17.15
N LYS A 253 7.29 -29.88 16.38
CA LYS A 253 7.40 -29.87 14.92
C LYS A 253 8.85 -29.75 14.46
N ARG A 254 9.23 -30.60 13.51
CA ARG A 254 10.54 -30.59 12.85
C ARG A 254 10.68 -29.40 11.91
N SER A 255 11.91 -29.05 11.52
CA SER A 255 12.20 -27.89 10.66
C SER A 255 11.50 -27.92 9.29
N ASP A 256 11.21 -29.11 8.77
CA ASP A 256 10.51 -29.35 7.51
C ASP A 256 8.98 -29.22 7.61
N GLU A 257 8.43 -29.20 8.82
CA GLU A 257 6.99 -29.08 9.03
C GLU A 257 6.53 -27.60 9.07
N PRO A 258 5.31 -27.30 8.58
CA PRO A 258 4.78 -25.94 8.59
C PRO A 258 4.37 -25.49 9.99
N ALA A 259 4.91 -24.35 10.42
CA ALA A 259 4.58 -23.65 11.66
C ALA A 259 3.78 -22.36 11.35
N ASP A 260 2.64 -22.52 10.67
CA ASP A 260 1.87 -21.38 10.13
C ASP A 260 1.15 -20.57 11.22
N VAL A 261 0.78 -21.21 12.33
CA VAL A 261 -0.03 -20.59 13.39
C VAL A 261 0.83 -19.62 14.20
N GLY A 262 1.99 -20.08 14.66
CA GLY A 262 2.98 -19.30 15.38
C GLY A 262 3.51 -18.14 14.55
N LYS A 263 3.76 -18.36 13.25
CA LYS A 263 4.14 -17.29 12.32
C LYS A 263 3.11 -16.16 12.30
N VAL A 264 1.84 -16.50 12.08
CA VAL A 264 0.75 -15.53 12.01
C VAL A 264 0.57 -14.83 13.35
N LEU A 265 0.41 -15.58 14.44
CA LEU A 265 0.16 -15.02 15.76
C LEU A 265 1.34 -14.16 16.23
N GLY A 266 2.58 -14.60 16.02
CA GLY A 266 3.78 -13.83 16.34
C GLY A 266 3.83 -12.49 15.61
N GLY A 267 3.53 -12.48 14.30
CA GLY A 267 3.44 -11.23 13.52
C GLY A 267 2.38 -10.26 14.05
N PHE A 268 1.17 -10.75 14.34
CA PHE A 268 0.08 -9.92 14.86
C PHE A 268 0.32 -9.46 16.30
N ILE A 269 0.93 -10.26 17.17
CA ILE A 269 1.27 -9.87 18.54
C ILE A 269 2.35 -8.80 18.54
N SER A 270 3.40 -8.95 17.71
CA SER A 270 4.43 -7.93 17.55
C SER A 270 3.84 -6.62 17.04
N SER A 271 2.94 -6.68 16.05
CA SER A 271 2.20 -5.51 15.56
C SER A 271 1.34 -4.88 16.65
N ALA A 272 0.59 -5.69 17.40
CA ALA A 272 -0.24 -5.24 18.51
C ALA A 272 0.59 -4.47 19.55
N PHE A 273 1.77 -4.98 19.88
CA PHE A 273 2.69 -4.34 20.82
C PHE A 273 3.15 -2.98 20.31
N VAL A 274 3.74 -2.91 19.11
CA VAL A 274 4.27 -1.66 18.55
C VAL A 274 3.18 -0.58 18.46
N HIS A 275 2.01 -0.93 17.95
CA HIS A 275 0.91 0.03 17.80
C HIS A 275 0.34 0.47 19.16
N SER A 276 0.10 -0.46 20.08
CA SER A 276 -0.45 -0.11 21.40
C SER A 276 0.50 0.80 22.20
N PHE A 277 1.81 0.62 22.08
CA PHE A 277 2.80 1.53 22.69
C PHE A 277 2.82 2.91 22.04
N ALA A 278 2.68 2.98 20.71
CA ALA A 278 2.58 4.25 20.00
C ALA A 278 1.32 5.01 20.42
N VAL A 279 0.15 4.36 20.42
CA VAL A 279 -1.11 4.98 20.84
C VAL A 279 -1.12 5.33 22.31
N ARG A 280 -0.53 4.51 23.19
CA ARG A 280 -0.35 4.87 24.60
C ARG A 280 0.37 6.20 24.77
N SER A 281 1.37 6.47 23.94
CA SER A 281 2.14 7.72 23.99
C SER A 281 1.28 8.94 23.63
N VAL A 282 0.32 8.76 22.72
CA VAL A 282 -0.67 9.80 22.33
C VAL A 282 -1.79 9.93 23.37
N LEU A 283 -2.13 8.85 24.07
CA LEU A 283 -3.20 8.77 25.06
C LEU A 283 -2.74 9.01 26.51
N GLY A 284 -1.69 9.81 26.71
CA GLY A 284 -1.24 10.20 28.06
C GLY A 284 -0.76 9.03 28.94
N GLY A 285 -0.43 7.88 28.37
CA GLY A 285 0.08 6.72 29.10
C GLY A 285 -0.97 5.69 29.53
N GLU A 286 -2.27 5.90 29.24
CA GLU A 286 -3.37 5.02 29.68
C GLU A 286 -3.48 3.72 28.87
N TRP A 287 -3.27 2.58 29.53
CA TRP A 287 -3.36 1.25 28.90
C TRP A 287 -4.79 0.82 28.56
N SER A 288 -5.77 1.19 29.38
CA SER A 288 -7.19 0.83 29.17
C SER A 288 -7.71 1.33 27.82
N ARG A 289 -7.28 2.54 27.41
CA ARG A 289 -7.65 3.15 26.13
C ARG A 289 -6.80 2.61 24.96
N ALA A 290 -5.52 2.32 25.18
CA ALA A 290 -4.62 1.74 24.17
C ALA A 290 -4.95 0.28 23.81
N LEU A 291 -5.68 -0.42 24.67
CA LEU A 291 -6.11 -1.83 24.47
C LEU A 291 -6.97 -2.07 23.21
N GLY A 292 -7.58 -1.03 22.64
CA GLY A 292 -8.38 -1.14 21.41
C GLY A 292 -7.58 -1.69 20.23
N GLU A 293 -6.35 -1.22 20.03
CA GLU A 293 -5.48 -1.67 18.94
C GLU A 293 -4.99 -3.11 19.17
N ALA A 294 -4.62 -3.45 20.40
CA ALA A 294 -4.27 -4.81 20.76
C ALA A 294 -5.41 -5.78 20.45
N LYS A 295 -6.65 -5.43 20.80
CA LYS A 295 -7.86 -6.22 20.47
C LYS A 295 -8.05 -6.36 18.96
N PHE A 296 -7.84 -5.28 18.21
CA PHE A 296 -7.94 -5.28 16.74
C PHE A 296 -6.92 -6.24 16.10
N PHE A 297 -5.64 -6.13 16.44
CA PHE A 297 -4.61 -6.99 15.87
C PHE A 297 -4.74 -8.45 16.32
N ALA A 298 -5.09 -8.69 17.58
CA ALA A 298 -5.37 -10.04 18.07
C ALA A 298 -6.52 -10.69 17.29
N ALA A 299 -7.65 -9.98 17.13
CA ALA A 299 -8.80 -10.46 16.36
C ALA A 299 -8.43 -10.81 14.91
N ASN A 300 -7.61 -9.97 14.26
CA ASN A 300 -7.14 -10.23 12.90
C ASN A 300 -6.20 -11.43 12.80
N GLY A 301 -5.28 -11.60 13.76
CA GLY A 301 -4.43 -12.79 13.84
C GLY A 301 -5.24 -14.07 13.96
N PHE A 302 -6.23 -14.10 14.86
CA PHE A 302 -7.14 -15.23 14.99
C PHE A 302 -7.96 -15.47 13.72
N ALA A 303 -8.47 -14.41 13.08
CA ALA A 303 -9.23 -14.55 11.84
C ALA A 303 -8.42 -15.16 10.71
N VAL A 304 -7.14 -14.82 10.56
CA VAL A 304 -6.26 -15.43 9.55
C VAL A 304 -6.05 -16.92 9.81
N VAL A 305 -5.91 -17.34 11.08
CA VAL A 305 -5.77 -18.75 11.45
C VAL A 305 -7.07 -19.51 11.22
N ALA A 306 -8.21 -18.93 11.65
CA ALA A 306 -9.53 -19.52 11.48
C ALA A 306 -9.91 -19.64 10.00
N GLU A 307 -9.66 -18.61 9.19
CA GLU A 307 -9.87 -18.60 7.75
C GLU A 307 -9.09 -19.72 7.07
N GLU A 308 -7.81 -19.92 7.41
CA GLU A 308 -7.01 -20.98 6.82
C GLU A 308 -7.51 -22.38 7.26
N ALA A 309 -7.94 -22.53 8.51
CA ALA A 309 -8.54 -23.78 8.98
C ALA A 309 -9.82 -24.13 8.21
N VAL A 310 -10.73 -23.17 8.05
CA VAL A 310 -11.96 -23.33 7.25
C VAL A 310 -11.62 -23.62 5.80
N ARG A 311 -10.68 -22.90 5.20
CA ARG A 311 -10.23 -23.12 3.81
C ARG A 311 -9.72 -24.54 3.62
N ARG A 312 -8.87 -25.04 4.53
CA ARG A 312 -8.34 -26.42 4.50
C ARG A 312 -9.46 -27.45 4.61
N GLN A 313 -10.43 -27.23 5.51
CA GLN A 313 -11.58 -28.12 5.65
C GLN A 313 -12.45 -28.16 4.39
N VAL A 314 -12.76 -27.00 3.80
CA VAL A 314 -13.54 -26.90 2.56
C VAL A 314 -12.81 -27.58 1.40
N MET A 315 -11.51 -27.34 1.23
CA MET A 315 -10.69 -28.00 0.20
C MET A 315 -10.65 -29.52 0.39
N ALA A 316 -10.50 -30.00 1.62
CA ALA A 316 -10.52 -31.43 1.91
C ALA A 316 -11.89 -32.07 1.62
N TRP A 317 -12.98 -31.38 1.96
CA TRP A 317 -14.35 -31.81 1.66
C TRP A 317 -14.62 -31.87 0.15
N ARG A 318 -14.20 -30.85 -0.61
CA ARG A 318 -14.33 -30.80 -2.07
C ARG A 318 -13.53 -31.92 -2.73
N LYS A 319 -12.28 -32.12 -2.30
CA LYS A 319 -11.42 -33.21 -2.79
C LYS A 319 -12.06 -34.59 -2.57
N LYS A 320 -12.67 -34.83 -1.40
CA LYS A 320 -13.38 -36.09 -1.12
C LYS A 320 -14.60 -36.33 -2.00
N ARG A 321 -15.23 -35.26 -2.52
CA ARG A 321 -16.42 -35.32 -3.37
C ARG A 321 -16.10 -35.17 -4.86
N ASN A 322 -14.83 -35.16 -5.25
CA ASN A 322 -14.37 -34.92 -6.60
C ASN A 322 -14.94 -33.62 -7.23
N LEU A 323 -15.12 -32.60 -6.37
CA LEU A 323 -15.56 -31.26 -6.80
C LEU A 323 -14.34 -30.40 -7.16
N PRO A 324 -14.50 -29.38 -8.02
CA PRO A 324 -13.46 -28.39 -8.26
C PRO A 324 -12.96 -27.78 -6.94
N LEU A 325 -11.63 -27.63 -6.80
CA LEU A 325 -11.05 -27.06 -5.57
C LEU A 325 -11.40 -25.59 -5.40
N GLU A 326 -11.51 -24.87 -6.51
CA GLU A 326 -11.95 -23.48 -6.58
C GLU A 326 -13.32 -23.40 -7.23
N MET A 327 -14.22 -22.64 -6.61
CA MET A 327 -15.55 -22.35 -7.10
C MET A 327 -15.65 -20.87 -7.46
N TRP A 328 -16.49 -20.54 -8.45
CA TRP A 328 -16.68 -19.15 -8.91
C TRP A 328 -17.07 -18.20 -7.76
N TYR A 329 -17.83 -18.69 -6.78
CA TYR A 329 -18.32 -17.91 -5.66
C TYR A 329 -17.29 -17.70 -4.54
N ASP A 330 -16.18 -18.45 -4.51
CA ASP A 330 -15.18 -18.37 -3.43
C ASP A 330 -14.59 -16.96 -3.32
N SER A 331 -14.39 -16.31 -4.47
CA SER A 331 -13.87 -14.95 -4.53
C SER A 331 -14.81 -13.91 -3.92
N TYR A 332 -16.12 -14.08 -4.12
CA TYR A 332 -17.14 -13.18 -3.57
C TYR A 332 -17.32 -13.40 -2.06
N ILE A 333 -17.39 -14.67 -1.62
CA ILE A 333 -17.46 -15.00 -0.19
C ILE A 333 -16.24 -14.44 0.54
N GLY A 334 -15.06 -14.66 -0.02
CA GLY A 334 -13.81 -14.15 0.53
C GLY A 334 -13.78 -12.63 0.64
N ARG A 335 -14.28 -11.91 -0.37
CA ARG A 335 -14.43 -10.44 -0.36
C ARG A 335 -15.36 -9.96 0.75
N VAL A 336 -16.56 -10.53 0.81
CA VAL A 336 -17.55 -10.18 1.85
C VAL A 336 -16.97 -10.46 3.23
N TRP A 337 -16.30 -11.60 3.40
CA TRP A 337 -15.66 -12.00 4.66
C TRP A 337 -14.61 -10.99 5.11
N TRP A 338 -13.60 -10.68 4.29
CA TRP A 338 -12.52 -9.81 4.74
C TRP A 338 -12.99 -8.37 4.97
N ILE A 339 -13.87 -7.84 4.12
CA ILE A 339 -14.43 -6.48 4.27
C ILE A 339 -15.22 -6.39 5.57
N THR A 340 -16.15 -7.33 5.78
CA THR A 340 -16.99 -7.35 6.98
C THR A 340 -16.11 -7.50 8.23
N PHE A 341 -15.18 -8.45 8.22
CA PHE A 341 -14.32 -8.69 9.37
C PHE A 341 -13.46 -7.48 9.71
N LEU A 342 -12.83 -6.83 8.72
CA LEU A 342 -12.03 -5.63 8.95
C LEU A 342 -12.87 -4.45 9.45
N LEU A 343 -14.05 -4.23 8.88
CA LEU A 343 -14.91 -3.13 9.35
C LEU A 343 -15.38 -3.36 10.79
N PHE A 344 -15.76 -4.58 11.14
CA PHE A 344 -16.21 -4.88 12.51
C PHE A 344 -15.06 -4.86 13.52
N SER A 345 -13.94 -5.50 13.21
CA SER A 345 -12.76 -5.49 14.09
C SER A 345 -12.15 -4.09 14.19
N GLY A 346 -12.12 -3.35 13.08
CA GLY A 346 -11.59 -1.99 12.95
C GLY A 346 -12.34 -0.95 13.78
N ARG A 347 -13.58 -1.24 14.21
CA ARG A 347 -14.28 -0.38 15.19
C ARG A 347 -13.48 -0.20 16.48
N ASN A 348 -12.69 -1.19 16.91
CA ASN A 348 -11.83 -1.04 18.08
C ASN A 348 -10.72 0.01 17.86
N PHE A 349 -10.22 0.10 16.64
CA PHE A 349 -9.26 1.11 16.23
C PHE A 349 -9.92 2.49 16.15
N ALA A 350 -11.08 2.58 15.50
CA ALA A 350 -11.86 3.82 15.39
C ALA A 350 -12.28 4.39 16.75
N ARG A 351 -12.68 3.54 17.71
CA ARG A 351 -12.96 3.94 19.11
C ARG A 351 -11.76 4.61 19.75
N GLY A 352 -10.58 4.00 19.62
CA GLY A 352 -9.33 4.57 20.15
C GLY A 352 -9.07 5.96 19.59
N TRP A 353 -9.29 6.15 18.29
CA TRP A 353 -9.07 7.43 17.60
C TRP A 353 -10.07 8.51 17.98
N VAL A 354 -11.34 8.15 18.17
CA VAL A 354 -12.35 9.09 18.69
C VAL A 354 -11.99 9.51 20.12
N ASN A 355 -11.66 8.55 20.98
CA ASN A 355 -11.32 8.84 22.38
C ASN A 355 -9.99 9.60 22.54
N ALA A 356 -9.08 9.47 21.56
CA ALA A 356 -7.83 10.20 21.50
C ALA A 356 -7.97 11.65 20.99
N GLY A 357 -9.17 12.06 20.55
CA GLY A 357 -9.35 13.34 19.86
C GLY A 357 -8.75 13.38 18.45
N LEU A 358 -8.22 12.27 17.91
CA LEU A 358 -7.65 12.27 16.55
C LEU A 358 -8.68 12.63 15.49
N VAL A 359 -9.93 12.19 15.66
CA VAL A 359 -11.03 12.54 14.75
C VAL A 359 -11.31 14.05 14.74
N ARG A 360 -11.12 14.73 15.88
CA ARG A 360 -11.23 16.19 15.99
C ARG A 360 -10.10 16.88 15.21
N GLU A 361 -8.87 16.46 15.43
CA GLU A 361 -7.69 17.00 14.74
C GLU A 361 -7.82 16.84 13.22
N MET A 362 -8.24 15.65 12.77
CA MET A 362 -8.47 15.36 11.36
C MET A 362 -9.61 16.18 10.74
N ALA A 363 -10.60 16.60 11.54
CA ALA A 363 -11.67 17.49 11.10
C ALA A 363 -11.23 18.97 11.02
N GLY A 364 -10.05 19.31 11.58
CA GLY A 364 -9.44 20.63 11.59
C GLY A 364 -9.97 21.55 12.70
N LYS A 365 -10.05 21.05 13.94
CA LYS A 365 -10.72 21.72 15.08
C LYS A 365 -9.97 21.62 16.40
#